data_AF-A0A959S727-F1
#
_entry.id   AF-A0A959S727-F1
#
_cell.length_a   1.000
_cell.length_b   1.000
_cell.length_c   1.000
_cell.angle_alpha   90.00
_cell.angle_beta   90.00
_cell.angle_gamma   90.00
#
_symmetry.space_group_name_H-M   'P 1'
#
loop_
_entity.id
_entity.type
_entity.pdbx_description
1 polymer ?
#
loop_
_entity_poly.entity_id
_entity_poly.type
_entity_poly.pdbx_seq_one_letter_code
_entity_poly.pdbx_strand_id
1 'polypeptide(L)' 'MTARAAIILLLIGLGIGIIGNLFRAQHWPHAGAISIAAATLQAMAVFILVLKIARYPGLKDFLDR' A
#
# COMPACT_ATOMS: atom_id res chain seq x y z
N MET A 1 14.15 3.60 0.97
CA MET A 1 13.39 2.35 0.75
C MET A 1 13.65 1.89 -0.66
N THR A 2 14.21 0.70 -0.86
CA THR A 2 14.31 0.08 -2.19
C THR A 2 12.91 -0.06 -2.80
N ALA A 3 12.76 0.02 -4.13
CA ALA A 3 11.41 -0.07 -4.71
C ALA A 3 10.73 -1.41 -4.39
N ARG A 4 11.53 -2.47 -4.19
CA ARG A 4 11.03 -3.75 -3.65
C ARG A 4 10.30 -3.57 -2.31
N ALA A 5 10.86 -2.79 -1.39
CA ALA A 5 10.20 -2.51 -0.12
C ALA A 5 8.87 -1.77 -0.31
N ALA A 6 8.79 -0.81 -1.24
CA ALA A 6 7.54 -0.11 -1.56
C ALA A 6 6.48 -1.04 -2.18
N ILE A 7 6.89 -1.95 -3.06
CA ILE A 7 6.00 -2.97 -3.64
C ILE A 7 5.51 -3.94 -2.55
N ILE A 8 6.39 -4.41 -1.66
CA ILE A 8 6.02 -5.26 -0.53
C ILE A 8 5.01 -4.53 0.38
N LEU A 9 5.25 -3.24 0.65
CA LEU A 9 4.35 -2.42 1.46
C LEU A 9 2.98 -2.26 0.81
N LEU A 10 2.94 -2.13 -0.52
CA LEU A 10 1.69 -2.07 -1.29
C LEU A 10 0.93 -3.40 -1.27
N LEU A 11 1.64 -4.54 -1.40
CA LEU A 11 1.06 -5.88 -1.28
C LEU A 11 0.49 -6.13 0.12
N ILE A 12 1.22 -5.72 1.17
CA ILE A 12 0.75 -5.79 2.57
C ILE A 12 -0.49 -4.92 2.74
N GLY A 13 -0.48 -3.67 2.26
CA GLY A 13 -1.63 -2.78 2.31
C GLY A 13 -2.86 -3.35 1.60
N LEU A 14 -2.66 -4.04 0.47
CA LEU A 14 -3.72 -4.73 -0.26
C LEU A 14 -4.28 -5.93 0.53
N GLY A 15 -3.42 -6.72 1.18
CA GLY A 15 -3.85 -7.79 2.07
C GLY A 15 -4.68 -7.28 3.26
N ILE A 16 -4.21 -6.22 3.93
CA ILE A 16 -4.94 -5.60 5.04
C ILE A 16 -6.24 -4.97 4.55
N GLY A 17 -6.28 -4.41 3.35
CA GLY A 17 -7.49 -3.87 2.72
C GLY A 17 -8.56 -4.94 2.46
N ILE A 18 -8.16 -6.13 1.98
CA ILE A 18 -9.07 -7.27 1.82
C ILE A 18 -9.65 -7.68 3.17
N ILE A 19 -8.80 -7.78 4.20
CA ILE A 19 -9.22 -8.13 5.57
C ILE A 19 -10.17 -7.06 6.13
N GLY A 20 -9.85 -5.78 5.97
CA GLY A 20 -10.69 -4.66 6.41
C GLY A 20 -12.06 -4.64 5.73
N ASN A 21 -12.12 -4.90 4.42
CA ASN A 21 -13.39 -5.04 3.69
C ASN A 21 -14.18 -6.27 4.15
N LEU A 22 -13.52 -7.38 4.48
CA LEU A 22 -14.18 -8.56 5.02
C LEU A 22 -14.82 -8.27 6.39
N PHE A 23 -14.11 -7.60 7.29
CA PHE A 23 -14.65 -7.14 8.58
C PHE A 23 -15.80 -6.13 8.39
N ARG A 24 -15.71 -5.26 7.38
CA ARG A 24 -16.78 -4.31 7.04
C ARG A 24 -18.04 -5.02 6.56
N ALA A 25 -17.90 -6.06 5.72
CA ALA A 25 -19.02 -6.88 5.27
C ALA A 25 -19.69 -7.63 6.44
N GLN A 26 -18.90 -8.07 7.42
CA GLN A 26 -19.38 -8.74 8.63
C GLN A 26 -19.94 -7.78 9.70
N HIS A 27 -20.04 -6.47 9.42
CA HIS A 27 -20.53 -5.44 10.35
C HIS A 27 -19.78 -5.39 11.70
N TRP A 28 -18.52 -5.81 11.71
CA TRP A 28 -17.75 -5.81 12.95
C TRP A 28 -17.56 -4.39 13.48
N PRO A 29 -17.74 -4.17 14.80
CA PRO A 29 -17.38 -2.90 15.41
C PRO A 29 -15.89 -2.63 15.16
N HIS A 30 -15.56 -1.39 14.80
CA HIS A 30 -14.21 -0.93 14.41
C HIS A 30 -13.70 -1.33 13.01
N ALA A 31 -14.51 -1.99 12.17
CA ALA A 31 -14.12 -2.27 10.77
C ALA A 31 -13.76 -1.00 9.96
N GLY A 32 -14.39 0.13 10.29
CA GLY A 32 -14.06 1.43 9.71
C GLY A 32 -12.64 1.89 10.04
N ALA A 33 -12.17 1.71 11.28
CA ALA A 33 -10.82 2.10 11.70
C ALA A 33 -9.75 1.25 10.99
N ILE A 34 -9.99 -0.06 10.85
CA ILE A 34 -9.10 -0.97 10.12
C ILE A 34 -9.04 -0.59 8.63
N SER A 35 -10.20 -0.26 8.02
CA SER A 35 -10.26 0.17 6.62
C SER A 35 -9.51 1.50 6.38
N ILE A 36 -9.63 2.46 7.29
CA ILE A 36 -8.91 3.74 7.22
C ILE A 36 -7.40 3.53 7.37
N ALA A 37 -6.97 2.66 8.28
CA ALA A 37 -5.56 2.32 8.44
C ALA A 37 -4.99 1.66 7.17
N ALA A 38 -5.73 0.71 6.58
CA ALA A 38 -5.36 0.06 5.33
C ALA A 38 -5.24 1.06 4.17
N ALA A 39 -6.23 1.96 4.04
CA ALA A 39 -6.24 2.98 3.00
C ALA A 39 -5.07 3.96 3.15
N THR A 40 -4.73 4.37 4.38
CA THR A 40 -3.58 5.26 4.65
C THR A 40 -2.26 4.59 4.25
N LEU A 41 -2.09 3.31 4.61
CA LEU A 41 -0.90 2.52 4.23
C LEU A 41 -0.77 2.38 2.71
N GLN A 42 -1.87 2.07 2.02
CA GLN A 42 -1.87 2.00 0.55
C GLN A 42 -1.57 3.36 -0.09
N ALA A 43 -2.16 4.44 0.41
CA ALA A 43 -1.91 5.79 -0.09
C ALA A 43 -0.43 6.18 0.05
N MET A 44 0.19 5.90 1.20
CA MET A 44 1.62 6.12 1.41
C MET A 44 2.48 5.28 0.45
N ALA A 45 2.14 3.99 0.28
CA ALA A 45 2.88 3.11 -0.62
C ALA A 45 2.82 3.58 -2.07
N VAL A 46 1.62 3.94 -2.56
CA VAL A 46 1.41 4.47 -3.91
C VAL A 46 2.14 5.81 -4.07
N PHE A 47 2.05 6.71 -3.10
CA PHE A 47 2.73 8.00 -3.16
C PHE A 47 4.26 7.84 -3.28
N ILE A 48 4.87 6.95 -2.49
CA ILE A 48 6.29 6.64 -2.58
C ILE A 48 6.66 6.04 -3.95
N LEU A 49 5.81 5.15 -4.47
CA LEU A 49 5.98 4.53 -5.79
C LEU A 49 5.93 5.57 -6.92
N VAL A 50 4.94 6.46 -6.89
CA VAL A 50 4.76 7.53 -7.88
C VAL A 50 5.96 8.49 -7.83
N LEU A 51 6.40 8.90 -6.64
CA LEU A 51 7.60 9.73 -6.50
C LEU A 51 8.85 9.03 -7.04
N LYS A 52 9.00 7.72 -6.83
CA LYS A 52 10.12 6.97 -7.39
C LYS A 52 10.05 6.83 -8.91
N ILE A 53 8.86 6.59 -9.48
CA ILE A 53 8.66 6.54 -10.94
C ILE A 53 8.99 7.90 -11.57
N ALA A 54 8.54 8.99 -10.96
CA ALA A 54 8.81 10.34 -11.44
C ALA A 54 10.30 10.72 -11.35
N ARG A 55 11.03 10.25 -10.33
CA ARG A 55 12.47 10.47 -10.18
C ARG A 55 13.33 9.55 -11.04
N TYR A 56 12.87 8.32 -11.30
CA TYR A 56 13.64 7.28 -11.99
C TYR A 56 12.75 6.59 -13.04
N PRO A 57 12.63 7.17 -14.26
CA PRO A 57 11.82 6.59 -15.32
C PRO A 57 12.38 5.26 -15.87
N GLY A 58 13.63 4.90 -15.53
CA GLY A 58 14.26 3.64 -15.93
C GLY A 58 13.86 2.47 -15.02
N LEU A 59 13.25 1.41 -15.59
CA LEU A 59 12.75 0.23 -14.84
C LEU A 59 13.83 -0.49 -14.02
N LYS A 60 15.07 -0.52 -14.51
CA LYS A 60 16.22 -1.14 -13.83
C LYS A 60 16.73 -0.27 -12.66
N ASP A 61 16.87 1.04 -12.88
CA ASP A 61 17.25 1.98 -11.81
C ASP A 61 16.17 2.12 -10.73
N PHE A 62 14.90 1.96 -11.11
CA PHE A 62 13.77 1.98 -10.19
C PHE A 62 13.83 0.82 -9.18
N LEU A 63 14.16 -0.40 -9.62
CA LEU A 63 14.17 -1.61 -8.78
C LEU A 63 15.40 -1.74 -7.87
N ASP A 64 16.56 -1.27 -8.34
CA ASP A 64 17.86 -1.47 -7.66
C ASP A 64 18.25 -0.35 -6.68
N ARG A 65 17.65 0.85 -6.78
CA ARG A 65 17.77 1.94 -5.78
C ARG A 65 16.51 2.06 -4.91
#